data_AF-A0A6B2ECX6-F1
#
_entry.id   AF-A0A6B2ECX6-F1
#
_cell.length_a   1.000
_cell.length_b   1.000
_cell.length_c   1.000
_cell.angle_alpha   90.00
_cell.angle_beta   90.00
_cell.angle_gamma   90.00
#
_symmetry.space_group_name_H-M   'P 1'
#
loop_
_entity.id
_entity.type
_entity.pdbx_description
1 polymer ?
#
loop_
_entity_poly.entity_id
_entity_poly.type
_entity_poly.pdbx_seq_one_letter_code
_entity_poly.pdbx_strand_id
1 'polypeptide(L)'
;MSVLASATLSKCAFLCTVLAENSEHYHLAFRICLFGLEMPRPPASTKPLEVKLANQEADLLSLLKRIPLGQLELSVIRERAEHLRDCTLKSRGEALLPIMLASFIFDALVMPSISGKENRNKIMSMSYRLPTDENLGFEAAVAALGLKANVSEAEHPLLCEGTRRQRGDLAITLLYYYKDEPRKIAKIMEKLLDREIHVLMKTPLLPSYYSNNPPVRTAGQHSRRDEQETVAQMIDPLQEYGGNSRPQSSTSAELEGCMGAMSLSGAPQGAAGGAMGAPGVGPGGAMQTQSTRMKDSRYKGKRPYPSIPNQPSEASAHFMFELAKNILIKAGGTSSTSLFTQASTNQNHHGPHRALHMCAFQLGLYALGLHNFVSPNWLSRTYSSHVCWIVGQAMEIGAPAISFLIDTWEGHLTPPEAAGMADRASRGWDNNMIYPAAELALSVLPHAAALNPSEIQRAILQCKEQCDQMLERACITVENAAKSGGVYPEVLFQVARYWYELYIRNTPGGEMEHEAGNDIHLD
;
A
#
# COMPACT_ATOMS: atom_id res chain seq x y z
N MET A 1 16.67 -25.42 -20.06
CA MET A 1 15.69 -25.68 -18.98
C MET A 1 14.32 -25.04 -19.26
N SER A 2 14.19 -23.73 -19.46
CA SER A 2 12.90 -23.06 -19.75
C SER A 2 12.20 -23.55 -21.04
N VAL A 3 12.94 -23.85 -22.10
CA VAL A 3 12.39 -24.44 -23.34
C VAL A 3 11.82 -25.84 -23.10
N LEU A 4 12.50 -26.65 -22.27
CA LEU A 4 12.02 -27.97 -21.88
C LEU A 4 10.72 -27.84 -21.08
N ALA A 5 10.65 -26.90 -20.13
CA ALA A 5 9.42 -26.61 -19.40
C ALA A 5 8.26 -26.26 -20.36
N SER A 6 8.49 -25.40 -21.35
CA SER A 6 7.46 -25.07 -22.35
C SER A 6 6.98 -26.29 -23.14
N ALA A 7 7.89 -27.18 -23.54
CA ALA A 7 7.52 -28.42 -24.21
C ALA A 7 6.72 -29.36 -23.30
N THR A 8 7.11 -29.48 -22.03
CA THR A 8 6.39 -30.30 -21.04
C THR A 8 5.00 -29.76 -20.78
N LEU A 9 4.83 -28.45 -20.57
CA LEU A 9 3.50 -27.84 -20.36
C LEU A 9 2.57 -28.04 -21.56
N SER A 10 3.09 -27.91 -22.79
CA SER A 10 2.31 -28.24 -24.00
C SER A 10 1.88 -29.70 -24.04
N LYS A 11 2.75 -30.63 -23.66
CA LYS A 11 2.41 -32.06 -23.59
C LYS A 11 1.37 -32.34 -22.50
N CYS A 12 1.51 -31.70 -21.32
CA CYS A 12 0.51 -31.78 -20.25
C CYS A 12 -0.86 -31.30 -20.74
N ALA A 13 -0.92 -30.16 -21.43
CA ALA A 13 -2.17 -29.61 -21.94
C ALA A 13 -2.82 -30.54 -22.97
N PHE A 14 -2.03 -31.05 -23.93
CA PHE A 14 -2.51 -32.01 -24.92
C PHE A 14 -3.04 -33.30 -24.28
N LEU A 15 -2.28 -33.92 -23.38
CA LEU A 15 -2.71 -35.13 -22.68
C LEU A 15 -3.98 -34.87 -21.86
N CYS A 16 -4.05 -33.73 -21.17
CA CYS A 16 -5.22 -33.34 -20.39
C CYS A 16 -6.46 -33.20 -21.29
N THR A 17 -6.33 -32.63 -22.51
CA THR A 17 -7.45 -32.57 -23.47
C THR A 17 -7.93 -33.94 -23.94
N VAL A 18 -7.02 -34.85 -24.26
CA VAL A 18 -7.38 -36.21 -24.75
C VAL A 18 -7.98 -37.05 -23.62
N LEU A 19 -7.40 -36.99 -22.42
CA LEU A 19 -7.87 -37.78 -21.28
C LEU A 19 -9.20 -37.25 -20.72
N ALA A 20 -9.45 -35.94 -20.83
CA ALA A 20 -10.71 -35.33 -20.39
C ALA A 20 -11.91 -35.65 -21.29
N GLU A 21 -11.74 -36.40 -22.39
CA GLU A 21 -12.87 -36.90 -23.20
C GLU A 21 -13.58 -38.10 -22.55
N ASN A 22 -12.89 -38.84 -21.67
CA ASN A 22 -13.39 -40.07 -21.07
C ASN A 22 -13.45 -39.96 -19.55
N SER A 23 -14.62 -40.24 -18.95
CA SER A 23 -14.83 -40.06 -17.51
C SER A 23 -13.95 -40.93 -16.62
N GLU A 24 -13.52 -42.09 -17.11
CA GLU A 24 -12.61 -42.99 -16.39
C GLU A 24 -11.20 -42.40 -16.21
N HIS A 25 -10.82 -41.43 -17.07
CA HIS A 25 -9.50 -40.84 -17.07
C HIS A 25 -9.45 -39.44 -16.44
N TYR A 26 -10.56 -38.95 -15.88
CA TYR A 26 -10.62 -37.62 -15.25
C TYR A 26 -9.61 -37.45 -14.12
N HIS A 27 -9.42 -38.47 -13.28
CA HIS A 27 -8.41 -38.43 -12.23
C HIS A 27 -6.99 -38.27 -12.79
N LEU A 28 -6.68 -38.98 -13.87
CA LEU A 28 -5.37 -38.92 -14.51
C LEU A 28 -5.15 -37.56 -15.20
N ALA A 29 -6.17 -37.06 -15.91
CA ALA A 29 -6.16 -35.72 -16.50
C ALA A 29 -5.93 -34.65 -15.43
N PHE A 30 -6.61 -34.76 -14.29
CA PHE A 30 -6.46 -33.88 -13.13
C PHE A 30 -5.01 -33.89 -12.63
N ARG A 31 -4.43 -35.07 -12.39
CA ARG A 31 -3.04 -35.18 -11.90
C ARG A 31 -2.02 -34.62 -12.89
N ILE A 32 -2.22 -34.79 -14.19
CA ILE A 32 -1.32 -34.23 -15.22
C ILE A 32 -1.39 -32.71 -15.26
N CYS A 33 -2.60 -32.16 -15.25
CA CYS A 33 -2.81 -30.73 -15.23
C CYS A 33 -2.25 -30.10 -13.93
N LEU A 34 -2.48 -30.74 -12.77
CA LEU A 34 -1.92 -30.33 -11.48
C LEU A 34 -0.38 -30.38 -11.47
N PHE A 35 0.21 -31.45 -12.00
CA PHE A 35 1.67 -31.57 -12.15
C PHE A 35 2.24 -30.42 -12.97
N GLY A 36 1.58 -30.03 -14.07
CA GLY A 36 1.98 -28.88 -14.88
C GLY A 36 2.00 -27.58 -14.08
N LEU A 37 1.02 -27.36 -13.20
CA LEU A 37 0.98 -26.19 -12.32
C LEU A 37 2.00 -26.25 -11.19
N GLU A 38 2.41 -27.43 -10.72
CA GLU A 38 3.41 -27.61 -9.65
C GLU A 38 4.85 -27.65 -10.17
N MET A 39 5.04 -27.84 -11.48
CA MET A 39 6.34 -28.08 -12.08
C MET A 39 7.33 -26.94 -11.77
N PRO A 40 8.51 -27.25 -11.18
CA PRO A 40 9.54 -26.25 -10.98
C PRO A 40 10.16 -25.85 -12.31
N ARG A 41 10.36 -24.54 -12.50
CA ARG A 41 11.12 -24.02 -13.64
C ARG A 41 11.93 -22.79 -13.26
N PRO A 42 13.06 -22.51 -13.94
CA PRO A 42 13.71 -21.23 -13.83
C PRO A 42 12.91 -20.14 -14.58
N PRO A 43 13.21 -18.85 -14.32
CA PRO A 43 12.78 -17.76 -15.21
C PRO A 43 13.21 -18.04 -16.65
N ALA A 44 12.41 -17.60 -17.63
CA ALA A 44 12.75 -17.77 -19.02
C ALA A 44 13.95 -16.92 -19.41
N SER A 45 14.76 -17.45 -20.33
CA SER A 45 15.94 -16.77 -20.89
C SER A 45 15.57 -15.63 -21.86
N THR A 46 14.33 -15.61 -22.36
CA THR A 46 13.85 -14.57 -23.28
C THR A 46 12.45 -14.11 -22.92
N LYS A 47 12.16 -12.85 -23.21
CA LYS A 47 10.85 -12.23 -22.95
C LYS A 47 9.68 -12.98 -23.63
N PRO A 48 9.75 -13.33 -24.94
CA PRO A 48 8.65 -14.05 -25.58
C PRO A 48 8.40 -15.43 -24.98
N LEU A 49 9.46 -16.12 -24.51
CA LEU A 49 9.32 -17.41 -23.87
C LEU A 49 8.63 -17.30 -22.50
N GLU A 50 8.91 -16.26 -21.71
CA GLU A 50 8.20 -16.03 -20.44
C GLU A 50 6.70 -15.81 -20.67
N VAL A 51 6.33 -15.00 -21.67
CA VAL A 51 4.92 -14.78 -22.04
C VAL A 51 4.26 -16.09 -22.47
N LYS A 52 4.95 -16.89 -23.30
CA LYS A 52 4.45 -18.18 -23.73
C LYS A 52 4.23 -19.14 -22.56
N LEU A 53 5.18 -19.23 -21.63
CA LEU A 53 5.06 -20.08 -20.45
C LEU A 53 3.89 -19.64 -19.56
N ALA A 54 3.74 -18.34 -19.32
CA ALA A 54 2.61 -17.81 -18.56
C ALA A 54 1.25 -18.15 -19.22
N ASN A 55 1.16 -18.05 -20.56
CA ASN A 55 -0.03 -18.46 -21.30
C ASN A 55 -0.30 -19.97 -21.15
N GLN A 56 0.72 -20.81 -21.33
CA GLN A 56 0.59 -22.26 -21.20
C GLN A 56 0.13 -22.68 -19.79
N GLU A 57 0.62 -22.01 -18.74
CA GLU A 57 0.19 -22.26 -17.38
C GLU A 57 -1.28 -21.82 -17.15
N ALA A 58 -1.70 -20.69 -17.72
CA ALA A 58 -3.10 -20.25 -17.69
C ALA A 58 -4.03 -21.19 -18.45
N ASP A 59 -3.60 -21.70 -19.61
CA ASP A 59 -4.34 -22.70 -20.39
C ASP A 59 -4.52 -23.99 -19.58
N LEU A 60 -3.46 -24.48 -18.92
CA LEU A 60 -3.53 -25.65 -18.03
C LEU A 60 -4.49 -25.43 -16.86
N LEU A 61 -4.46 -24.26 -16.22
CA LEU A 61 -5.41 -23.91 -15.17
C LEU A 61 -6.86 -23.95 -15.70
N SER A 62 -7.09 -23.46 -16.92
CA SER A 62 -8.42 -23.47 -17.54
C SER A 62 -8.92 -24.90 -17.82
N LEU A 63 -8.03 -25.79 -18.26
CA LEU A 63 -8.33 -27.20 -18.47
C LEU A 63 -8.64 -27.90 -17.13
N LEU A 64 -7.82 -27.64 -16.11
CA LEU A 64 -7.99 -28.18 -14.77
C LEU A 64 -9.36 -27.82 -14.18
N LYS A 65 -9.80 -26.57 -14.35
CA LYS A 65 -11.13 -26.10 -13.91
C LYS A 65 -12.31 -26.77 -14.61
N ARG A 66 -12.11 -27.37 -15.79
CA ARG A 66 -13.17 -28.09 -16.53
C ARG A 66 -13.38 -29.53 -16.05
N ILE A 67 -12.38 -30.11 -15.39
CA ILE A 67 -12.43 -31.50 -14.93
C ILE A 67 -13.39 -31.60 -13.74
N PRO A 68 -14.37 -32.53 -13.74
CA PRO A 68 -15.23 -32.76 -12.58
C PRO A 68 -14.41 -33.23 -11.38
N LEU A 69 -14.63 -32.63 -10.22
CA LEU A 69 -13.92 -32.97 -8.99
C LEU A 69 -14.72 -34.01 -8.18
N GLY A 70 -14.16 -35.19 -8.00
CA GLY A 70 -14.66 -36.23 -7.11
C GLY A 70 -13.89 -36.29 -5.79
N GLN A 71 -14.12 -37.36 -5.02
CA GLN A 71 -13.48 -37.56 -3.71
C GLN A 71 -11.94 -37.61 -3.80
N LEU A 72 -11.40 -38.29 -4.82
CA LEU A 72 -9.95 -38.43 -5.01
C LEU A 72 -9.30 -37.08 -5.34
N GLU A 73 -9.89 -36.32 -6.26
CA GLU A 73 -9.38 -35.00 -6.64
C GLU A 73 -9.43 -34.04 -5.45
N LEU A 74 -10.54 -34.01 -4.70
CA LEU A 74 -10.66 -33.17 -3.51
C LEU A 74 -9.67 -33.57 -2.41
N SER A 75 -9.34 -34.86 -2.25
CA SER A 75 -8.32 -35.29 -1.30
C SER A 75 -6.93 -34.71 -1.63
N VAL A 76 -6.55 -34.71 -2.91
CA VAL A 76 -5.29 -34.13 -3.37
C VAL A 76 -5.31 -32.61 -3.22
N ILE A 77 -6.43 -31.95 -3.53
CA ILE A 77 -6.57 -30.50 -3.37
C ILE A 77 -6.40 -30.09 -1.90
N ARG A 78 -6.98 -30.84 -0.95
CA ARG A 78 -6.81 -30.59 0.49
C ARG A 78 -5.36 -30.74 0.92
N GLU A 79 -4.68 -31.82 0.50
CA GLU A 79 -3.25 -32.01 0.78
C GLU A 79 -2.41 -30.82 0.29
N ARG A 80 -2.69 -30.30 -0.92
CA ARG A 80 -2.01 -29.12 -1.46
C ARG A 80 -2.35 -27.84 -0.70
N ALA A 81 -3.60 -27.70 -0.26
CA ALA A 81 -4.01 -26.57 0.56
C ALA A 81 -3.29 -26.57 1.92
N GLU A 82 -3.12 -27.75 2.54
CA GLU A 82 -2.33 -27.92 3.76
C GLU A 82 -0.86 -27.54 3.54
N HIS A 83 -0.25 -28.00 2.44
CA HIS A 83 1.13 -27.62 2.11
C HIS A 83 1.31 -26.11 1.87
N LEU A 84 0.31 -25.43 1.29
CA LEU A 84 0.35 -23.97 1.15
C LEU A 84 0.18 -23.27 2.51
N ARG A 85 -0.81 -23.68 3.31
CA ARG A 85 -1.08 -23.14 4.65
C ARG A 85 0.15 -23.27 5.55
N ASP A 86 0.73 -24.46 5.60
CA ASP A 86 1.88 -24.78 6.45
C ASP A 86 3.20 -24.27 5.84
N CYS A 87 3.11 -23.59 4.69
CA CYS A 87 4.22 -22.97 3.99
C CYS A 87 5.33 -23.98 3.65
N THR A 88 4.97 -25.23 3.33
CA THR A 88 5.92 -26.23 2.80
C THR A 88 6.03 -26.10 1.29
N LEU A 89 4.96 -25.69 0.60
CA LEU A 89 4.95 -25.39 -0.82
C LEU A 89 5.14 -23.87 -1.08
N LYS A 90 6.36 -23.36 -0.83
CA LYS A 90 6.64 -21.91 -0.96
C LYS A 90 6.95 -21.47 -2.39
N SER A 91 7.53 -22.35 -3.20
CA SER A 91 7.99 -22.00 -4.55
C SER A 91 8.04 -23.23 -5.47
N ARG A 92 7.99 -22.97 -6.77
CA ARG A 92 8.20 -23.95 -7.84
C ARG A 92 9.63 -23.80 -8.36
N GLY A 93 10.57 -24.35 -7.60
CA GLY A 93 12.00 -24.11 -7.78
C GLY A 93 12.45 -22.85 -7.06
N GLU A 94 13.39 -22.10 -7.63
CA GLU A 94 13.99 -20.93 -6.94
C GLU A 94 13.18 -19.63 -7.13
N ALA A 95 12.32 -19.56 -8.14
CA ALA A 95 11.82 -18.28 -8.65
C ALA A 95 10.30 -18.10 -8.62
N LEU A 96 9.53 -19.15 -8.96
CA LEU A 96 8.10 -19.02 -9.20
C LEU A 96 7.26 -19.33 -7.97
N LEU A 97 6.18 -18.57 -7.78
CA LEU A 97 5.22 -18.78 -6.70
C LEU A 97 4.02 -19.61 -7.19
N PRO A 98 3.44 -20.48 -6.35
CA PRO A 98 2.27 -21.31 -6.70
C PRO A 98 0.94 -20.53 -6.62
N ILE A 99 0.88 -19.28 -7.11
CA ILE A 99 -0.31 -18.41 -6.97
C ILE A 99 -1.51 -18.94 -7.77
N MET A 100 -1.29 -19.43 -8.99
CA MET A 100 -2.36 -20.05 -9.80
C MET A 100 -2.91 -21.32 -9.16
N LEU A 101 -2.04 -22.12 -8.51
CA LEU A 101 -2.47 -23.29 -7.76
C LEU A 101 -3.32 -22.86 -6.54
N ALA A 102 -2.90 -21.84 -5.81
CA ALA A 102 -3.67 -21.30 -4.70
C ALA A 102 -5.04 -20.77 -5.14
N SER A 103 -5.11 -20.07 -6.29
CA SER A 103 -6.37 -19.64 -6.89
C SER A 103 -7.26 -20.82 -7.27
N PHE A 104 -6.71 -21.88 -7.86
CA PHE A 104 -7.45 -23.11 -8.13
C PHE A 104 -7.99 -23.78 -6.86
N ILE A 105 -7.15 -23.89 -5.83
CA ILE A 105 -7.53 -24.48 -4.53
C ILE A 105 -8.67 -23.68 -3.91
N PHE A 106 -8.58 -22.36 -3.91
CA PHE A 106 -9.64 -21.48 -3.42
C PHE A 106 -10.94 -21.68 -4.20
N ASP A 107 -10.87 -21.69 -5.53
CA ASP A 107 -12.01 -21.93 -6.40
C ASP A 107 -12.66 -23.32 -6.17
N ALA A 108 -11.84 -24.34 -5.93
CA ALA A 108 -12.29 -25.72 -5.74
C ALA A 108 -12.88 -25.98 -4.35
N LEU A 109 -12.31 -25.40 -3.29
CA LEU A 109 -12.72 -25.62 -1.89
C LEU A 109 -13.72 -24.57 -1.38
N VAL A 110 -13.70 -23.35 -1.90
CA VAL A 110 -14.53 -22.23 -1.40
C VAL A 110 -15.61 -21.82 -2.40
N MET A 111 -15.28 -21.71 -3.69
CA MET A 111 -16.19 -21.18 -4.72
C MET A 111 -16.57 -22.20 -5.82
N PRO A 112 -17.14 -23.36 -5.47
CA PRO A 112 -17.41 -24.44 -6.43
C PRO A 112 -18.49 -24.08 -7.46
N SER A 113 -19.35 -23.10 -7.14
CA SER A 113 -20.49 -22.69 -7.96
C SER A 113 -20.09 -21.78 -9.13
N ILE A 114 -18.93 -21.13 -9.06
CA ILE A 114 -18.43 -20.16 -10.05
C ILE A 114 -17.51 -20.85 -11.08
N SER A 115 -16.88 -21.96 -10.68
CA SER A 115 -15.80 -22.61 -11.43
C SER A 115 -16.27 -23.54 -12.57
N GLY A 116 -17.57 -23.83 -12.70
CA GLY A 116 -18.11 -24.75 -13.71
C GLY A 116 -19.38 -24.22 -14.39
N LYS A 117 -19.32 -23.96 -15.70
CA LYS A 117 -20.47 -23.57 -16.52
C LYS A 117 -21.52 -24.69 -16.66
N GLU A 118 -21.18 -25.94 -16.35
CA GLU A 118 -22.06 -27.11 -16.51
C GLU A 118 -22.66 -27.58 -15.18
N ASN A 119 -24.00 -27.68 -15.15
CA ASN A 119 -24.77 -27.94 -13.94
C ASN A 119 -24.55 -29.34 -13.33
N ARG A 120 -24.04 -30.31 -14.10
CA ARG A 120 -23.78 -31.70 -13.65
C ARG A 120 -22.58 -31.82 -12.72
N ASN A 121 -21.49 -31.10 -12.99
CA ASN A 121 -20.26 -31.17 -12.17
C ASN A 121 -20.46 -30.54 -10.78
N LYS A 122 -21.43 -29.64 -10.64
CA LYS A 122 -21.78 -28.95 -9.39
C LYS A 122 -22.35 -29.90 -8.33
N ILE A 123 -23.13 -30.89 -8.74
CA ILE A 123 -23.87 -31.78 -7.81
C ILE A 123 -22.95 -32.86 -7.24
N MET A 124 -22.03 -33.40 -8.04
CA MET A 124 -21.11 -34.44 -7.57
C MET A 124 -20.05 -33.91 -6.58
N SER A 125 -19.52 -32.71 -6.79
CA SER A 125 -18.52 -32.11 -5.89
C SER A 125 -19.08 -31.79 -4.49
N MET A 126 -20.36 -31.40 -4.39
CA MET A 126 -21.00 -31.07 -3.11
C MET A 126 -21.12 -32.25 -2.15
N SER A 127 -21.24 -33.48 -2.67
CA SER A 127 -21.43 -34.68 -1.85
C SER A 127 -20.17 -35.07 -1.06
N TYR A 128 -19.01 -34.54 -1.46
CA TYR A 128 -17.70 -34.90 -0.92
C TYR A 128 -17.05 -33.76 -0.12
N ARG A 129 -17.78 -32.68 0.13
CA ARG A 129 -17.26 -31.52 0.85
C ARG A 129 -17.21 -31.74 2.34
N LEU A 130 -16.14 -31.25 2.94
CA LEU A 130 -15.97 -31.21 4.38
C LEU A 130 -16.26 -29.79 4.89
N PRO A 131 -16.82 -29.63 6.11
CA PRO A 131 -17.02 -28.32 6.73
C PRO A 131 -15.73 -27.50 6.87
N THR A 132 -14.57 -28.16 6.94
CA THR A 132 -13.25 -27.54 7.05
C THR A 132 -12.70 -26.99 5.73
N ASP A 133 -13.29 -27.35 4.58
CA ASP A 133 -12.75 -27.01 3.26
C ASP A 133 -12.70 -25.49 3.03
N GLU A 134 -13.71 -24.76 3.51
CA GLU A 134 -13.76 -23.31 3.33
C GLU A 134 -12.59 -22.61 4.03
N ASN A 135 -12.38 -22.93 5.31
CA ASN A 135 -11.31 -22.34 6.10
C ASN A 135 -9.93 -22.78 5.59
N LEU A 136 -9.78 -24.04 5.18
CA LEU A 136 -8.54 -24.55 4.61
C LEU A 136 -8.20 -23.82 3.29
N GLY A 137 -9.17 -23.66 2.39
CA GLY A 137 -8.99 -22.94 1.14
C GLY A 137 -8.65 -21.48 1.35
N PHE A 138 -9.28 -20.82 2.33
CA PHE A 138 -8.97 -19.44 2.71
C PHE A 138 -7.53 -19.30 3.24
N GLU A 139 -7.14 -20.09 4.24
CA GLU A 139 -5.81 -20.01 4.85
C GLU A 139 -4.70 -20.34 3.83
N ALA A 140 -4.93 -21.31 2.94
CA ALA A 140 -4.01 -21.61 1.84
C ALA A 140 -3.85 -20.44 0.86
N ALA A 141 -4.95 -19.78 0.48
CA ALA A 141 -4.93 -18.64 -0.42
C ALA A 141 -4.26 -17.40 0.21
N VAL A 142 -4.52 -17.13 1.49
CA VAL A 142 -3.88 -16.04 2.24
C VAL A 142 -2.39 -16.32 2.44
N ALA A 143 -2.00 -17.56 2.75
CA ALA A 143 -0.60 -17.95 2.82
C ALA A 143 0.11 -17.69 1.47
N ALA A 144 -0.52 -18.07 0.36
CA ALA A 144 0.01 -17.85 -0.99
C ALA A 144 0.17 -16.37 -1.36
N LEU A 145 -0.74 -15.49 -0.93
CA LEU A 145 -0.61 -14.03 -1.12
C LEU A 145 0.66 -13.46 -0.48
N GLY A 146 1.04 -14.01 0.68
CA GLY A 146 2.21 -13.58 1.45
C GLY A 146 3.55 -14.17 0.99
N LEU A 147 3.57 -15.04 -0.02
CA LEU A 147 4.80 -15.63 -0.52
C LEU A 147 5.66 -14.59 -1.26
N LYS A 148 6.98 -14.73 -1.13
CA LYS A 148 7.97 -13.80 -1.70
C LYS A 148 8.77 -14.48 -2.80
N ALA A 149 8.84 -13.84 -3.96
CA ALA A 149 9.62 -14.35 -5.07
C ALA A 149 11.10 -14.04 -4.83
N ASN A 150 11.99 -15.02 -5.03
CA ASN A 150 13.42 -14.80 -4.92
C ASN A 150 14.02 -14.44 -6.30
N VAL A 151 13.46 -13.40 -6.92
CA VAL A 151 13.85 -12.96 -8.27
C VAL A 151 13.93 -11.45 -8.32
N SER A 152 14.96 -10.96 -9.00
CA SER A 152 15.17 -9.55 -9.26
C SER A 152 14.26 -9.05 -10.40
N GLU A 153 13.51 -7.98 -10.16
CA GLU A 153 12.64 -7.37 -11.19
C GLU A 153 13.46 -6.75 -12.32
N ALA A 154 14.65 -6.27 -12.01
CA ALA A 154 15.67 -5.83 -12.96
C ALA A 154 15.97 -6.87 -14.06
N GLU A 155 16.12 -8.13 -13.65
CA GLU A 155 16.54 -9.22 -14.53
C GLU A 155 15.35 -9.89 -15.21
N HIS A 156 14.24 -10.04 -14.48
CA HIS A 156 13.06 -10.78 -14.93
C HIS A 156 11.74 -9.99 -14.77
N PRO A 157 11.60 -8.84 -15.47
CA PRO A 157 10.46 -7.94 -15.28
C PRO A 157 9.12 -8.56 -15.66
N LEU A 158 9.07 -9.41 -16.71
CA LEU A 158 7.82 -10.04 -17.15
C LEU A 158 7.32 -11.11 -16.18
N LEU A 159 8.23 -11.83 -15.51
CA LEU A 159 7.87 -12.81 -14.49
C LEU A 159 7.31 -12.10 -13.25
N CYS A 160 7.98 -11.02 -12.81
CA CYS A 160 7.52 -10.21 -11.69
C CYS A 160 6.15 -9.58 -11.98
N GLU A 161 5.96 -9.05 -13.18
CA GLU A 161 4.68 -8.51 -13.65
C GLU A 161 3.56 -9.56 -13.69
N GLY A 162 3.85 -10.75 -14.24
CA GLY A 162 2.91 -11.87 -14.24
C GLY A 162 2.53 -12.32 -12.83
N THR A 163 3.50 -12.38 -11.92
CA THR A 163 3.30 -12.75 -10.51
C THR A 163 2.45 -11.71 -9.79
N ARG A 164 2.71 -10.41 -10.00
CA ARG A 164 1.88 -9.32 -9.46
C ARG A 164 0.44 -9.44 -9.94
N ARG A 165 0.23 -9.63 -11.25
CA ARG A 165 -1.13 -9.78 -11.82
C ARG A 165 -1.89 -10.96 -11.21
N GLN A 166 -1.26 -12.15 -11.17
CA GLN A 166 -1.86 -13.33 -10.53
C GLN A 166 -2.20 -13.09 -9.05
N ARG A 167 -1.31 -12.41 -8.31
CA ARG A 167 -1.56 -12.02 -6.92
C ARG A 167 -2.74 -11.05 -6.79
N GLY A 168 -2.81 -10.06 -7.66
CA GLY A 168 -3.89 -9.07 -7.71
C GLY A 168 -5.24 -9.73 -8.00
N ASP A 169 -5.30 -10.64 -8.97
CA ASP A 169 -6.53 -11.37 -9.31
C ASP A 169 -7.02 -12.22 -8.13
N LEU A 170 -6.10 -12.92 -7.44
CA LEU A 170 -6.42 -13.67 -6.23
C LEU A 170 -6.89 -12.74 -5.10
N ALA A 171 -6.20 -11.62 -4.88
CA ALA A 171 -6.53 -10.64 -3.86
C ALA A 171 -7.94 -10.06 -4.05
N ILE A 172 -8.27 -9.64 -5.27
CA ILE A 172 -9.58 -9.13 -5.62
C ILE A 172 -10.65 -10.19 -5.37
N THR A 173 -10.38 -11.44 -5.75
CA THR A 173 -11.31 -12.56 -5.56
C THR A 173 -11.59 -12.78 -4.07
N LEU A 174 -10.56 -12.82 -3.23
CA LEU A 174 -10.68 -13.00 -1.79
C LEU A 174 -11.41 -11.83 -1.11
N LEU A 175 -11.03 -10.60 -1.41
CA LEU A 175 -11.65 -9.41 -0.82
C LEU A 175 -13.13 -9.29 -1.21
N TYR A 176 -13.46 -9.58 -2.47
CA TYR A 176 -14.85 -9.53 -2.93
C TYR A 176 -15.71 -10.63 -2.32
N TYR A 177 -15.17 -11.86 -2.21
CA TYR A 177 -15.89 -12.99 -1.62
C TYR A 177 -16.11 -12.81 -0.11
N TYR A 178 -15.09 -12.35 0.62
CA TYR A 178 -15.14 -12.13 2.07
C TYR A 178 -15.44 -10.68 2.48
N LYS A 179 -16.08 -9.90 1.59
CA LYS A 179 -16.35 -8.48 1.83
C LYS A 179 -17.14 -8.21 3.12
N ASP A 180 -17.96 -9.18 3.53
CA ASP A 180 -18.82 -9.10 4.71
C ASP A 180 -18.15 -9.66 5.99
N GLU A 181 -16.88 -10.08 5.92
CA GLU A 181 -16.13 -10.69 7.02
C GLU A 181 -14.87 -9.88 7.40
N PRO A 182 -14.99 -8.89 8.32
CA PRO A 182 -13.90 -7.95 8.64
C PRO A 182 -12.60 -8.62 9.10
N ARG A 183 -12.69 -9.77 9.78
CA ARG A 183 -11.53 -10.55 10.24
C ARG A 183 -10.76 -11.19 9.08
N LYS A 184 -11.47 -11.71 8.07
CA LYS A 184 -10.85 -12.29 6.87
C LYS A 184 -10.25 -11.19 6.00
N ILE A 185 -10.93 -10.05 5.86
CA ILE A 185 -10.38 -8.86 5.18
C ILE A 185 -9.07 -8.42 5.82
N ALA A 186 -9.03 -8.28 7.15
CA ALA A 186 -7.80 -7.87 7.85
C ALA A 186 -6.63 -8.82 7.57
N LYS A 187 -6.86 -10.14 7.60
CA LYS A 187 -5.84 -11.14 7.24
C LYS A 187 -5.35 -11.02 5.79
N ILE A 188 -6.26 -10.76 4.85
CA ILE A 188 -5.90 -10.56 3.44
C ILE A 188 -5.05 -9.28 3.30
N MET A 189 -5.53 -8.18 3.88
CA MET A 189 -4.86 -6.87 3.81
C MET A 189 -3.48 -6.88 4.47
N GLU A 190 -3.31 -7.63 5.56
CA GLU A 190 -2.00 -7.81 6.19
C GLU A 190 -0.96 -8.46 5.25
N LYS A 191 -1.39 -9.34 4.33
CA LYS A 191 -0.49 -9.92 3.32
C LYS A 191 -0.25 -9.02 2.11
N LEU A 192 -1.24 -8.20 1.74
CA LEU A 192 -1.11 -7.24 0.64
C LEU A 192 -0.26 -6.02 1.00
N LEU A 193 -0.31 -5.61 2.27
CA LEU A 193 0.42 -4.48 2.83
C LEU A 193 1.70 -4.96 3.53
N ASP A 194 2.63 -5.47 2.72
CA ASP A 194 3.86 -6.10 3.18
C ASP A 194 4.76 -5.12 3.94
N ARG A 195 4.80 -5.27 5.28
CA ARG A 195 5.57 -4.40 6.17
C ARG A 195 7.08 -4.50 5.98
N GLU A 196 7.58 -5.59 5.40
CA GLU A 196 9.01 -5.71 5.11
C GLU A 196 9.41 -4.88 3.88
N ILE A 197 8.46 -4.60 2.98
CA ILE A 197 8.67 -3.76 1.81
C ILE A 197 8.42 -2.29 2.16
N HIS A 198 7.26 -2.01 2.80
CA HIS A 198 6.91 -0.67 3.25
C HIS A 198 5.98 -0.71 4.47
N VAL A 199 6.32 0.04 5.51
CA VAL A 199 5.52 0.10 6.73
C VAL A 199 4.44 1.17 6.59
N LEU A 200 3.22 0.76 6.24
CA LEU A 200 2.07 1.67 6.14
C LEU A 200 1.70 2.29 7.50
N MET A 201 1.64 1.45 8.54
CA MET A 201 1.33 1.81 9.91
C MET A 201 2.29 1.10 10.85
N LYS A 202 2.66 1.75 11.96
CA LYS A 202 3.44 1.12 13.04
C LYS A 202 2.62 0.07 13.80
N THR A 203 1.31 0.26 13.89
CA THR A 203 0.37 -0.65 14.56
C THR A 203 -0.23 -1.67 13.60
N PRO A 204 -0.59 -2.89 14.08
CA PRO A 204 -1.28 -3.86 13.24
C PRO A 204 -2.65 -3.39 12.75
N LEU A 205 -3.02 -3.83 11.55
CA LEU A 205 -4.35 -3.55 10.98
C LEU A 205 -5.41 -4.31 11.76
N LEU A 206 -6.29 -3.57 12.43
CA LEU A 206 -7.37 -4.14 13.22
C LEU A 206 -8.59 -4.45 12.34
N PRO A 207 -9.31 -5.57 12.57
CA PRO A 207 -10.56 -5.88 11.88
C PRO A 207 -11.64 -4.79 11.99
N SER A 208 -11.57 -3.93 13.02
CA SER A 208 -12.50 -2.82 13.22
C SER A 208 -12.52 -1.84 12.04
N TYR A 209 -11.40 -1.62 11.36
CA TYR A 209 -11.33 -0.77 10.16
C TYR A 209 -12.21 -1.26 9.00
N TYR A 210 -12.55 -2.54 8.98
CA TYR A 210 -13.35 -3.16 7.93
C TYR A 210 -14.76 -3.53 8.40
N SER A 211 -15.14 -3.08 9.60
CA SER A 211 -16.49 -3.26 10.13
C SER A 211 -17.43 -2.17 9.60
N ASN A 212 -18.73 -2.30 9.91
CA ASN A 212 -19.72 -1.26 9.57
C ASN A 212 -19.45 0.06 10.30
N ASN A 213 -18.78 0.01 11.46
CA ASN A 213 -18.46 1.17 12.30
C ASN A 213 -16.94 1.26 12.50
N PRO A 214 -16.17 1.65 11.48
CA PRO A 214 -14.73 1.83 11.61
C PRO A 214 -14.39 2.89 12.66
N PRO A 215 -13.21 2.77 13.31
CA PRO A 215 -12.82 3.67 14.38
C PRO A 215 -12.67 5.11 13.85
N VAL A 216 -13.37 6.03 14.51
CA VAL A 216 -13.30 7.46 14.29
C VAL A 216 -12.85 8.11 15.59
N ARG A 217 -11.86 8.99 15.51
CA ARG A 217 -11.44 9.75 16.69
C ARG A 217 -12.48 10.78 17.05
N THR A 218 -12.75 10.92 18.35
CA THR A 218 -13.76 11.83 18.88
C THR A 218 -13.20 12.54 20.11
N ALA A 219 -13.73 13.73 20.41
CA ALA A 219 -13.30 14.56 21.54
C ALA A 219 -13.22 13.81 22.88
N GLY A 220 -14.11 12.85 23.13
CA GLY A 220 -14.17 12.09 24.38
C GLY A 220 -13.14 10.96 24.53
N GLN A 221 -12.39 10.59 23.49
CA GLN A 221 -11.38 9.51 23.59
C GLN A 221 -10.03 9.98 24.13
N HIS A 222 -9.67 11.27 23.98
CA HIS A 222 -8.38 11.79 24.47
C HIS A 222 -8.35 12.07 25.96
N SER A 223 -9.47 12.50 26.57
CA SER A 223 -9.55 12.67 28.04
C SER A 223 -9.09 11.42 28.79
N ARG A 224 -9.39 10.21 28.26
CA ARG A 224 -8.99 8.95 28.90
C ARG A 224 -7.52 8.57 28.67
N ARG A 225 -6.89 9.09 27.61
CA ARG A 225 -5.50 8.76 27.24
C ARG A 225 -4.51 9.65 27.98
N ASP A 226 -4.82 10.94 28.13
CA ASP A 226 -4.04 11.88 28.94
C ASP A 226 -4.11 11.51 30.45
N GLU A 227 -5.24 10.98 30.92
CA GLU A 227 -5.38 10.39 32.27
C GLU A 227 -4.50 9.13 32.46
N GLN A 228 -4.27 8.33 31.42
CA GLN A 228 -3.45 7.12 31.51
C GLN A 228 -1.94 7.40 31.44
N GLU A 229 -1.52 8.43 30.71
CA GLU A 229 -0.12 8.89 30.72
C GLU A 229 0.26 9.60 32.02
N THR A 230 -0.68 10.34 32.63
CA THR A 230 -0.48 10.97 33.95
C THR A 230 -0.49 9.96 35.11
N VAL A 231 -1.33 8.93 35.07
CA VAL A 231 -1.34 7.86 36.09
C VAL A 231 -0.10 6.96 36.00
N ALA A 232 0.44 6.72 34.80
CA ALA A 232 1.69 5.96 34.63
C ALA A 232 2.93 6.70 35.19
N GLN A 233 2.87 8.02 35.32
CA GLN A 233 3.94 8.84 35.92
C GLN A 233 3.84 8.95 37.45
N MET A 234 2.76 8.48 38.08
CA MET A 234 2.53 8.60 39.52
C MET A 234 2.78 7.32 40.34
N ILE A 235 3.17 6.22 39.71
CA ILE A 235 3.51 4.97 40.43
C ILE A 235 5.03 4.81 40.47
N ASP A 236 5.63 5.39 41.50
CA ASP A 236 7.00 5.10 41.94
C ASP A 236 6.93 4.32 43.26
N PRO A 237 7.42 3.06 43.33
CA PRO A 237 7.86 2.48 44.58
C PRO A 237 9.39 2.57 44.66
N LEU A 238 9.84 3.36 45.63
CA LEU A 238 11.17 3.43 46.20
C LEU A 238 11.80 2.04 46.47
N GLN A 239 13.15 2.02 46.42
CA GLN A 239 14.13 1.00 46.84
C GLN A 239 14.48 -0.14 45.86
N GLU A 240 15.72 -0.60 45.76
CA GLU A 240 17.07 -0.05 45.93
C GLU A 240 18.01 -1.12 45.32
N TYR A 241 19.14 -0.66 44.75
CA TYR A 241 20.39 -1.39 44.47
C TYR A 241 20.43 -2.67 43.61
N GLY A 242 21.12 -2.53 42.45
CA GLY A 242 22.29 -3.37 42.16
C GLY A 242 22.36 -4.02 40.78
N GLY A 243 23.25 -3.51 39.90
CA GLY A 243 23.99 -4.35 38.94
C GLY A 243 23.82 -4.06 37.44
N ASN A 244 24.68 -3.20 36.91
CA ASN A 244 25.27 -3.13 35.56
C ASN A 244 24.60 -3.87 34.38
N SER A 245 24.21 -3.12 33.34
CA SER A 245 24.91 -3.13 32.02
C SER A 245 24.36 -2.03 31.09
N ARG A 246 25.30 -1.35 30.41
CA ARG A 246 25.21 -0.10 29.64
C ARG A 246 24.74 -0.35 28.19
N PRO A 247 23.82 0.44 27.59
CA PRO A 247 23.75 0.59 26.14
C PRO A 247 24.52 1.85 25.70
N GLN A 248 25.36 1.71 24.66
CA GLN A 248 26.05 2.82 24.02
C GLN A 248 25.09 3.55 23.07
N SER A 249 24.89 4.84 23.33
CA SER A 249 24.30 5.79 22.39
C SER A 249 25.38 6.40 21.50
N SER A 250 25.05 6.51 20.22
CA SER A 250 25.79 7.19 19.16
C SER A 250 25.96 8.69 19.46
N THR A 251 27.17 9.20 19.21
CA THR A 251 27.45 10.65 19.19
C THR A 251 28.03 11.02 17.84
N SER A 252 27.40 12.02 17.20
CA SER A 252 27.88 12.75 16.04
C SER A 252 28.97 13.77 16.40
N ALA A 253 29.89 14.02 15.47
CA ALA A 253 30.64 15.28 15.28
C ALA A 253 31.12 15.27 13.80
N GLU A 254 30.57 16.10 12.90
CA GLU A 254 30.95 17.49 12.61
C GLU A 254 32.35 17.62 11.97
N LEU A 255 32.40 17.97 10.66
CA LEU A 255 33.30 19.02 10.18
C LEU A 255 32.77 19.63 8.86
N GLU A 256 32.60 20.95 8.92
CA GLU A 256 32.22 21.89 7.87
C GLU A 256 33.31 22.13 6.82
N GLY A 257 32.93 22.81 5.72
CA GLY A 257 33.79 23.83 5.11
C GLY A 257 33.92 23.80 3.59
N CYS A 258 33.02 24.48 2.88
CA CYS A 258 33.37 25.60 1.98
C CYS A 258 32.13 26.15 1.26
N MET A 259 31.72 27.36 1.64
CA MET A 259 30.87 28.25 0.85
C MET A 259 31.65 28.80 -0.35
N GLY A 260 30.94 29.10 -1.45
CA GLY A 260 31.47 30.01 -2.48
C GLY A 260 30.67 30.07 -3.77
N ALA A 261 30.05 31.24 -3.99
CA ALA A 261 29.64 31.83 -5.28
C ALA A 261 28.27 31.44 -5.88
N MET A 262 27.30 32.30 -5.56
CA MET A 262 26.17 32.67 -6.42
C MET A 262 26.68 33.40 -7.68
N SER A 263 26.11 33.11 -8.85
CA SER A 263 26.05 34.04 -9.99
C SER A 263 24.83 33.75 -10.86
N LEU A 264 24.01 34.79 -11.04
CA LEU A 264 22.95 34.87 -12.05
C LEU A 264 23.57 35.11 -13.44
N SER A 265 23.10 34.40 -14.47
CA SER A 265 22.92 34.98 -15.82
C SER A 265 22.28 33.99 -16.80
N GLY A 266 21.10 34.36 -17.30
CA GLY A 266 20.79 34.52 -18.74
C GLY A 266 20.96 33.35 -19.73
N ALA A 267 19.81 32.77 -20.11
CA ALA A 267 19.33 32.59 -21.49
C ALA A 267 20.07 31.64 -22.48
N PRO A 268 19.41 31.23 -23.59
CA PRO A 268 19.41 29.85 -24.05
C PRO A 268 20.21 29.63 -25.35
N GLN A 269 20.57 28.38 -25.65
CA GLN A 269 20.94 28.00 -27.02
C GLN A 269 20.58 26.56 -27.33
N GLY A 270 19.81 26.41 -28.41
CA GLY A 270 19.54 25.15 -29.06
C GLY A 270 20.49 24.89 -30.23
N ALA A 271 20.20 23.75 -30.87
CA ALA A 271 20.57 23.33 -32.21
C ALA A 271 22.00 22.82 -32.47
N ALA A 272 22.02 21.50 -32.69
CA ALA A 272 22.47 20.83 -33.92
C ALA A 272 23.96 20.78 -34.29
N GLY A 273 24.39 19.59 -34.73
CA GLY A 273 25.37 19.48 -35.82
C GLY A 273 26.40 18.36 -35.71
N GLY A 274 26.16 17.25 -36.41
CA GLY A 274 27.08 16.78 -37.46
C GLY A 274 28.41 16.12 -37.10
N ALA A 275 28.39 14.79 -36.99
CA ALA A 275 28.97 13.83 -37.95
C ALA A 275 30.43 13.94 -38.48
N MET A 276 31.11 12.77 -38.39
CA MET A 276 31.98 12.09 -39.40
C MET A 276 33.51 12.32 -39.40
N GLY A 277 34.25 11.20 -39.42
CA GLY A 277 35.65 11.13 -39.83
C GLY A 277 36.41 9.88 -39.34
N ALA A 278 36.43 8.81 -40.14
CA ALA A 278 37.32 7.64 -40.03
C ALA A 278 38.55 7.83 -40.96
N PRO A 279 39.42 6.82 -41.27
CA PRO A 279 39.94 5.65 -40.55
C PRO A 279 41.50 5.58 -40.57
N GLY A 280 42.11 4.60 -39.90
CA GLY A 280 43.54 4.28 -40.04
C GLY A 280 43.80 2.78 -39.81
N VAL A 281 44.54 2.16 -40.74
CA VAL A 281 44.75 0.71 -40.93
C VAL A 281 46.18 0.33 -40.50
N GLY A 282 46.38 -0.83 -39.86
CA GLY A 282 47.70 -1.49 -39.80
C GLY A 282 47.89 -2.50 -38.64
N PRO A 283 48.69 -3.57 -38.80
CA PRO A 283 48.28 -4.94 -38.42
C PRO A 283 49.15 -5.61 -37.32
N GLY A 284 48.70 -6.75 -36.79
CA GLY A 284 49.55 -7.66 -36.01
C GLY A 284 48.75 -8.62 -35.11
N GLY A 285 48.78 -9.92 -35.42
CA GLY A 285 48.02 -10.95 -34.72
C GLY A 285 48.69 -11.49 -33.45
N ALA A 286 47.88 -12.03 -32.55
CA ALA A 286 48.20 -13.19 -31.71
C ALA A 286 46.92 -13.71 -31.03
N MET A 287 46.81 -15.03 -31.02
CA MET A 287 45.76 -15.89 -30.49
C MET A 287 45.83 -15.97 -28.95
N GLN A 288 44.72 -15.76 -28.22
CA GLN A 288 44.32 -16.58 -27.05
C GLN A 288 43.09 -16.06 -26.25
N THR A 289 42.23 -17.01 -25.90
CA THR A 289 41.33 -17.10 -24.74
C THR A 289 40.06 -16.23 -24.70
N GLN A 290 38.94 -16.84 -25.06
CA GLN A 290 37.58 -16.35 -24.79
C GLN A 290 37.32 -16.31 -23.27
N SER A 291 37.35 -15.11 -22.70
CA SER A 291 36.62 -14.77 -21.48
C SER A 291 35.51 -13.80 -21.89
N THR A 292 34.25 -14.25 -21.86
CA THR A 292 33.07 -13.41 -22.13
C THR A 292 32.92 -12.38 -21.01
N ARG A 293 33.58 -11.23 -21.16
CA ARG A 293 33.33 -10.03 -20.34
C ARG A 293 31.89 -9.57 -20.57
N MET A 294 31.14 -9.54 -19.47
CA MET A 294 29.84 -8.88 -19.37
C MET A 294 29.98 -7.44 -19.89
N LYS A 295 29.10 -7.06 -20.80
CA LYS A 295 29.07 -5.74 -21.40
C LYS A 295 28.35 -4.82 -20.41
N ASP A 296 29.11 -4.14 -19.57
CA ASP A 296 28.59 -3.04 -18.74
C ASP A 296 27.87 -2.04 -19.63
N SER A 297 26.57 -1.91 -19.39
CA SER A 297 25.69 -0.97 -20.07
C SER A 297 26.04 0.44 -19.61
N ARG A 298 26.60 1.22 -20.53
CA ARG A 298 26.81 2.67 -20.41
C ARG A 298 25.47 3.38 -20.22
N TYR A 299 25.05 3.57 -18.98
CA TYR A 299 24.05 4.57 -18.60
C TYR A 299 24.54 5.33 -17.37
N LYS A 300 25.20 6.46 -17.62
CA LYS A 300 25.41 7.51 -16.60
C LYS A 300 24.06 8.19 -16.36
N GLY A 301 23.41 7.93 -15.21
CA GLY A 301 22.30 8.78 -14.73
C GLY A 301 21.17 8.08 -13.94
N LYS A 302 21.36 7.94 -12.62
CA LYS A 302 20.37 8.18 -11.55
C LYS A 302 18.91 7.68 -11.72
N ARG A 303 18.68 6.37 -11.85
CA ARG A 303 17.40 5.75 -11.41
C ARG A 303 17.71 4.48 -10.60
N PRO A 304 17.16 4.30 -9.38
CA PRO A 304 17.31 3.07 -8.62
C PRO A 304 16.73 1.91 -9.44
N TYR A 305 17.56 0.91 -9.75
CA TYR A 305 17.09 -0.29 -10.45
C TYR A 305 16.76 -1.36 -9.39
N PRO A 306 15.58 -2.02 -9.44
CA PRO A 306 15.16 -2.99 -8.44
C PRO A 306 15.95 -4.30 -8.63
N SER A 307 17.19 -4.28 -8.15
CA SER A 307 18.20 -5.33 -8.34
C SER A 307 18.12 -6.41 -7.28
N ILE A 308 17.46 -6.13 -6.15
CA ILE A 308 17.24 -7.06 -5.05
C ILE A 308 15.79 -7.60 -5.13
N PRO A 309 15.57 -8.91 -4.89
CA PRO A 309 14.22 -9.46 -4.84
C PRO A 309 13.29 -8.72 -3.87
N ASN A 310 12.06 -8.48 -4.29
CA ASN A 310 11.01 -7.80 -3.51
C ASN A 310 11.35 -6.35 -3.06
N GLN A 311 12.31 -5.69 -3.73
CA GLN A 311 12.59 -4.27 -3.51
C GLN A 311 11.42 -3.40 -4.03
N PRO A 312 11.08 -2.28 -3.34
CA PRO A 312 10.14 -1.30 -3.88
C PRO A 312 10.54 -0.81 -5.27
N SER A 313 9.59 -0.79 -6.20
CA SER A 313 9.79 -0.35 -7.59
C SER A 313 8.63 0.53 -8.08
N GLU A 314 8.89 1.37 -9.08
CA GLU A 314 7.85 2.18 -9.74
C GLU A 314 6.71 1.30 -10.29
N ALA A 315 7.05 0.15 -10.87
CA ALA A 315 6.07 -0.82 -11.36
C ALA A 315 5.23 -1.42 -10.23
N SER A 316 5.84 -1.74 -9.08
CA SER A 316 5.11 -2.24 -7.90
C SER A 316 4.16 -1.17 -7.34
N ALA A 317 4.59 0.09 -7.26
CA ALA A 317 3.77 1.20 -6.82
C ALA A 317 2.56 1.42 -7.75
N HIS A 318 2.81 1.47 -9.06
CA HIS A 318 1.76 1.61 -10.07
C HIS A 318 0.76 0.44 -10.01
N PHE A 319 1.26 -0.80 -9.93
CA PHE A 319 0.40 -1.98 -9.81
C PHE A 319 -0.49 -1.92 -8.56
N MET A 320 0.07 -1.60 -7.39
CA MET A 320 -0.70 -1.49 -6.15
C MET A 320 -1.75 -0.39 -6.22
N PHE A 321 -1.44 0.72 -6.90
CA PHE A 321 -2.39 1.82 -7.11
C PHE A 321 -3.54 1.42 -8.04
N GLU A 322 -3.25 0.70 -9.12
CA GLU A 322 -4.29 0.17 -10.02
C GLU A 322 -5.12 -0.94 -9.34
N LEU A 323 -4.51 -1.76 -8.48
CA LEU A 323 -5.23 -2.73 -7.66
C LEU A 323 -6.24 -2.03 -6.73
N ALA A 324 -5.83 -0.93 -6.08
CA ALA A 324 -6.71 -0.11 -5.25
C ALA A 324 -7.93 0.41 -6.03
N LYS A 325 -7.71 1.01 -7.21
CA LYS A 325 -8.80 1.47 -8.09
C LYS A 325 -9.74 0.35 -8.51
N ASN A 326 -9.19 -0.81 -8.88
CA ASN A 326 -10.00 -1.96 -9.28
C ASN A 326 -10.90 -2.47 -8.13
N ILE A 327 -10.38 -2.51 -6.89
CA ILE A 327 -11.17 -2.87 -5.71
C ILE A 327 -12.27 -1.83 -5.47
N LEU A 328 -11.96 -0.54 -5.59
CA LEU A 328 -12.93 0.54 -5.44
C LEU A 328 -14.08 0.42 -6.45
N ILE A 329 -13.77 0.21 -7.73
CA ILE A 329 -14.77 0.04 -8.80
C ILE A 329 -15.67 -1.17 -8.50
N LYS A 330 -15.09 -2.30 -8.08
CA LYS A 330 -15.87 -3.49 -7.71
C LYS A 330 -16.71 -3.32 -6.45
N ALA A 331 -16.35 -2.38 -5.58
CA ALA A 331 -17.10 -2.04 -4.38
C ALA A 331 -18.27 -1.07 -4.63
N GLY A 332 -18.47 -0.61 -5.87
CA GLY A 332 -19.49 0.36 -6.25
C GLY A 332 -19.03 1.82 -6.15
N GLY A 333 -17.73 2.07 -5.94
CA GLY A 333 -17.13 3.40 -5.96
C GLY A 333 -16.72 3.86 -7.37
N THR A 334 -16.36 5.14 -7.50
CA THR A 334 -15.85 5.72 -8.73
C THR A 334 -14.38 6.10 -8.60
N SER A 335 -13.58 5.85 -9.63
CA SER A 335 -12.17 6.27 -9.68
C SER A 335 -11.98 7.65 -10.31
N SER A 336 -13.04 8.26 -10.86
CA SER A 336 -12.95 9.57 -11.50
C SER A 336 -13.04 10.69 -10.47
N THR A 337 -12.11 11.64 -10.55
CA THR A 337 -12.16 12.89 -9.78
C THR A 337 -13.14 13.92 -10.38
N SER A 338 -13.86 13.56 -11.46
CA SER A 338 -14.76 14.44 -12.20
C SER A 338 -16.15 14.48 -11.55
N LEU A 339 -16.64 15.68 -11.26
CA LEU A 339 -18.00 15.93 -10.76
C LEU A 339 -19.10 15.58 -11.78
N PHE A 340 -18.74 15.38 -13.05
CA PHE A 340 -19.61 14.88 -14.10
C PHE A 340 -19.39 13.39 -14.33
N THR A 341 -19.95 12.56 -13.45
CA THR A 341 -20.16 11.14 -13.73
C THR A 341 -21.64 10.88 -13.94
N GLN A 342 -22.00 10.34 -15.11
CA GLN A 342 -23.32 9.72 -15.28
C GLN A 342 -23.50 8.68 -14.17
N ALA A 343 -24.64 8.74 -13.47
CA ALA A 343 -25.04 7.69 -12.56
C ALA A 343 -25.03 6.36 -13.32
N SER A 344 -24.12 5.47 -12.95
CA SER A 344 -24.05 4.15 -13.56
C SER A 344 -25.32 3.40 -13.16
N THR A 345 -26.22 3.20 -14.12
CA THR A 345 -27.48 2.45 -13.99
C THR A 345 -27.22 0.93 -13.92
N ASN A 346 -26.28 0.51 -13.06
CA ASN A 346 -26.08 -0.91 -12.79
C ASN A 346 -27.04 -1.36 -11.69
N GLN A 347 -28.05 -2.11 -12.12
CA GLN A 347 -29.06 -2.76 -11.29
C GLN A 347 -28.46 -3.88 -10.42
N ASN A 348 -27.62 -3.56 -9.43
CA ASN A 348 -27.35 -4.46 -8.31
C ASN A 348 -27.56 -3.70 -7.00
N HIS A 349 -28.44 -4.24 -6.17
CA HIS A 349 -29.25 -3.53 -5.18
C HIS A 349 -28.53 -3.10 -3.89
N HIS A 350 -27.21 -2.90 -3.87
CA HIS A 350 -26.48 -2.53 -2.64
C HIS A 350 -25.59 -1.30 -2.89
N GLY A 351 -25.67 -0.32 -1.98
CA GLY A 351 -24.82 0.89 -2.01
C GLY A 351 -23.31 0.57 -1.84
N PRO A 352 -22.44 1.59 -1.84
CA PRO A 352 -20.99 1.41 -1.82
C PRO A 352 -20.53 0.59 -0.60
N HIS A 353 -19.72 -0.44 -0.85
CA HIS A 353 -19.25 -1.34 0.20
C HIS A 353 -18.12 -0.70 1.03
N ARG A 354 -18.49 -0.05 2.13
CA ARG A 354 -17.59 0.79 2.96
C ARG A 354 -16.28 0.10 3.36
N ALA A 355 -16.31 -1.17 3.74
CA ALA A 355 -15.08 -1.90 4.11
C ALA A 355 -14.10 -2.04 2.94
N LEU A 356 -14.60 -2.23 1.72
CA LEU A 356 -13.77 -2.37 0.51
C LEU A 356 -13.27 -1.00 0.02
N HIS A 357 -14.05 0.07 0.24
CA HIS A 357 -13.55 1.43 0.05
C HIS A 357 -12.36 1.70 0.99
N MET A 358 -12.45 1.29 2.26
CA MET A 358 -11.34 1.41 3.20
C MET A 358 -10.12 0.59 2.77
N CYS A 359 -10.33 -0.64 2.26
CA CYS A 359 -9.24 -1.45 1.70
C CYS A 359 -8.56 -0.74 0.52
N ALA A 360 -9.35 -0.24 -0.43
CA ALA A 360 -8.84 0.50 -1.59
C ALA A 360 -8.04 1.74 -1.16
N PHE A 361 -8.55 2.50 -0.20
CA PHE A 361 -7.86 3.66 0.35
C PHE A 361 -6.50 3.31 0.96
N GLN A 362 -6.44 2.27 1.81
CA GLN A 362 -5.19 1.82 2.43
C GLN A 362 -4.18 1.29 1.41
N LEU A 363 -4.64 0.56 0.38
CA LEU A 363 -3.78 0.10 -0.73
C LEU A 363 -3.24 1.27 -1.55
N GLY A 364 -4.07 2.29 -1.80
CA GLY A 364 -3.63 3.51 -2.49
C GLY A 364 -2.58 4.27 -1.69
N LEU A 365 -2.75 4.38 -0.37
CA LEU A 365 -1.77 5.02 0.51
C LEU A 365 -0.46 4.22 0.56
N TYR A 366 -0.53 2.89 0.65
CA TYR A 366 0.65 2.02 0.57
C TYR A 366 1.38 2.15 -0.77
N ALA A 367 0.65 2.19 -1.88
CA ALA A 367 1.20 2.44 -3.20
C ALA A 367 1.91 3.80 -3.30
N LEU A 368 1.37 4.84 -2.68
CA LEU A 368 2.04 6.14 -2.56
C LEU A 368 3.35 6.03 -1.76
N GLY A 369 3.36 5.24 -0.69
CA GLY A 369 4.56 4.96 0.09
C GLY A 369 5.65 4.27 -0.74
N LEU A 370 5.28 3.24 -1.52
CA LEU A 370 6.20 2.59 -2.46
C LEU A 370 6.73 3.59 -3.50
N HIS A 371 5.87 4.47 -4.02
CA HIS A 371 6.27 5.51 -4.95
C HIS A 371 7.26 6.50 -4.32
N ASN A 372 7.03 6.91 -3.07
CA ASN A 372 7.92 7.80 -2.32
C ASN A 372 9.28 7.15 -2.09
N PHE A 373 9.33 5.85 -1.81
CA PHE A 373 10.58 5.11 -1.60
C PHE A 373 11.52 5.17 -2.82
N VAL A 374 10.95 5.13 -4.03
CA VAL A 374 11.72 5.23 -5.28
C VAL A 374 11.90 6.67 -5.79
N SER A 375 11.27 7.64 -5.14
CA SER A 375 11.24 9.06 -5.54
C SER A 375 11.95 9.94 -4.51
N PRO A 376 13.27 10.20 -4.62
CA PRO A 376 14.02 10.90 -3.57
C PRO A 376 13.56 12.34 -3.28
N ASN A 377 12.86 12.98 -4.23
CA ASN A 377 12.39 14.37 -4.11
C ASN A 377 10.91 14.46 -3.73
N TRP A 378 10.31 13.39 -3.18
CA TRP A 378 8.87 13.38 -2.90
C TRP A 378 8.47 14.42 -1.85
N LEU A 379 9.36 14.76 -0.91
CA LEU A 379 9.13 15.81 0.10
C LEU A 379 8.99 17.22 -0.49
N SER A 380 9.56 17.45 -1.68
CA SER A 380 9.50 18.72 -2.40
C SER A 380 8.52 18.68 -3.59
N ARG A 381 7.64 17.67 -3.66
CA ARG A 381 6.69 17.56 -4.78
C ARG A 381 5.59 18.61 -4.66
N THR A 382 5.20 19.17 -5.79
CA THR A 382 4.12 20.16 -5.90
C THR A 382 2.82 19.55 -6.42
N TYR A 383 2.91 18.43 -7.15
CA TYR A 383 1.76 17.74 -7.71
C TYR A 383 1.97 16.23 -7.68
N SER A 384 0.91 15.49 -7.35
CA SER A 384 0.86 14.04 -7.44
C SER A 384 -0.56 13.58 -7.75
N SER A 385 -0.72 12.83 -8.84
CA SER A 385 -2.01 12.21 -9.20
C SER A 385 -2.45 11.19 -8.15
N HIS A 386 -1.49 10.48 -7.53
CA HIS A 386 -1.76 9.56 -6.42
C HIS A 386 -2.34 10.31 -5.22
N VAL A 387 -1.72 11.44 -4.83
CA VAL A 387 -2.21 12.26 -3.71
C VAL A 387 -3.59 12.83 -4.01
N CYS A 388 -3.81 13.35 -5.22
CA CYS A 388 -5.12 13.88 -5.62
C CYS A 388 -6.24 12.83 -5.48
N TRP A 389 -5.99 11.61 -5.94
CA TRP A 389 -6.94 10.50 -5.80
C TRP A 389 -7.12 10.08 -4.33
N ILE A 390 -6.05 9.99 -3.54
CA ILE A 390 -6.12 9.66 -2.10
C ILE A 390 -6.94 10.71 -1.34
N VAL A 391 -6.72 12.01 -1.61
CA VAL A 391 -7.51 13.11 -1.04
C VAL A 391 -8.98 12.96 -1.43
N GLY A 392 -9.28 12.71 -2.70
CA GLY A 392 -10.66 12.49 -3.15
C GLY A 392 -11.34 11.34 -2.42
N GLN A 393 -10.65 10.20 -2.29
CA GLN A 393 -11.17 9.03 -1.59
C GLN A 393 -11.31 9.23 -0.08
N ALA A 394 -10.39 9.97 0.55
CA ALA A 394 -10.52 10.34 1.96
C ALA A 394 -11.81 11.15 2.20
N MET A 395 -12.15 12.08 1.31
CA MET A 395 -13.38 12.87 1.41
C MET A 395 -14.65 12.03 1.16
N GLU A 396 -14.60 11.04 0.26
CA GLU A 396 -15.73 10.15 0.00
C GLU A 396 -15.98 9.15 1.15
N ILE A 397 -14.91 8.66 1.79
CA ILE A 397 -14.99 7.75 2.94
C ILE A 397 -15.39 8.51 4.21
N GLY A 398 -14.81 9.71 4.40
CA GLY A 398 -15.09 10.62 5.52
C GLY A 398 -14.20 10.37 6.74
N ALA A 399 -14.78 10.63 7.92
CA ALA A 399 -14.09 10.61 9.21
C ALA A 399 -13.19 9.38 9.50
N PRO A 400 -13.53 8.13 9.10
CA PRO A 400 -12.66 6.98 9.31
C PRO A 400 -11.34 7.04 8.53
N ALA A 401 -11.36 7.57 7.30
CA ALA A 401 -10.14 7.71 6.49
C ALA A 401 -9.24 8.82 7.05
N ILE A 402 -9.82 9.94 7.48
CA ILE A 402 -9.08 11.02 8.14
C ILE A 402 -8.47 10.52 9.45
N SER A 403 -9.23 9.79 10.26
CA SER A 403 -8.75 9.21 11.51
C SER A 403 -7.58 8.25 11.30
N PHE A 404 -7.59 7.48 10.22
CA PHE A 404 -6.49 6.61 9.83
C PHE A 404 -5.24 7.38 9.37
N LEU A 405 -5.43 8.52 8.69
CA LEU A 405 -4.33 9.34 8.20
C LEU A 405 -3.54 10.04 9.30
N ILE A 406 -4.19 10.40 10.41
CA ILE A 406 -3.52 11.05 11.55
C ILE A 406 -2.28 10.27 12.00
N ASP A 407 -2.34 8.94 11.97
CA ASP A 407 -1.24 8.07 12.43
C ASP A 407 -0.25 7.67 11.31
N THR A 408 -0.51 8.06 10.06
CA THR A 408 0.20 7.49 8.88
C THR A 408 0.72 8.52 7.89
N TRP A 409 0.22 9.76 7.91
CA TRP A 409 0.48 10.72 6.84
C TRP A 409 1.97 11.05 6.67
N GLU A 410 2.77 11.08 7.74
CA GLU A 410 4.19 11.50 7.69
C GLU A 410 5.07 10.64 6.76
N GLY A 411 4.69 9.38 6.52
CA GLY A 411 5.40 8.50 5.58
C GLY A 411 4.96 8.64 4.12
N HIS A 412 3.91 9.43 3.85
CA HIS A 412 3.17 9.38 2.60
C HIS A 412 2.91 10.74 1.97
N LEU A 413 2.50 11.72 2.79
CA LEU A 413 2.10 13.07 2.39
C LEU A 413 3.14 14.08 2.87
N THR A 414 3.33 15.15 2.10
CA THR A 414 4.07 16.30 2.60
C THR A 414 3.24 17.06 3.64
N PRO A 415 3.86 17.82 4.57
CA PRO A 415 3.10 18.61 5.54
C PRO A 415 2.06 19.54 4.88
N PRO A 416 2.36 20.25 3.77
CA PRO A 416 1.36 21.04 3.06
C PRO A 416 0.21 20.21 2.48
N GLU A 417 0.48 19.00 1.94
CA GLU A 417 -0.57 18.10 1.44
C GLU A 417 -1.52 17.64 2.55
N ALA A 418 -0.97 17.31 3.73
CA ALA A 418 -1.76 16.91 4.90
C ALA A 418 -2.56 18.09 5.48
N ALA A 419 -1.96 19.28 5.61
CA ALA A 419 -2.65 20.50 6.03
C ALA A 419 -3.79 20.88 5.08
N GLY A 420 -3.54 20.81 3.77
CA GLY A 420 -4.57 21.07 2.76
C GLY A 420 -5.70 20.04 2.79
N MET A 421 -5.39 18.78 3.11
CA MET A 421 -6.42 17.76 3.32
C MET A 421 -7.27 18.04 4.56
N ALA A 422 -6.65 18.41 5.69
CA ALA A 422 -7.37 18.80 6.90
C ALA A 422 -8.30 20.01 6.67
N ASP A 423 -7.80 21.06 6.01
CA ASP A 423 -8.61 22.25 5.65
C ASP A 423 -9.80 21.90 4.73
N ARG A 424 -9.61 20.96 3.80
CA ARG A 424 -10.73 20.48 2.97
C ARG A 424 -11.74 19.66 3.76
N ALA A 425 -11.27 18.85 4.69
CA ALA A 425 -12.10 18.00 5.53
C ALA A 425 -12.94 18.82 6.53
N SER A 426 -12.38 19.90 7.09
CA SER A 426 -13.09 20.75 8.06
C SER A 426 -14.20 21.60 7.42
N ARG A 427 -14.10 21.92 6.12
CA ARG A 427 -15.11 22.67 5.37
C ARG A 427 -16.23 21.81 4.79
N GLY A 428 -16.19 20.49 5.01
CA GLY A 428 -17.22 19.56 4.56
C GLY A 428 -18.54 19.79 5.31
N TRP A 429 -19.63 19.27 4.75
CA TRP A 429 -20.96 19.34 5.38
C TRP A 429 -21.16 18.27 6.48
N ASP A 430 -20.18 17.40 6.70
CA ASP A 430 -20.23 16.32 7.69
C ASP A 430 -19.59 16.77 9.01
N ASN A 431 -20.43 17.02 10.02
CA ASN A 431 -19.98 17.39 11.35
C ASN A 431 -19.07 16.33 11.99
N ASN A 432 -19.22 15.05 11.63
CA ASN A 432 -18.37 13.98 12.17
C ASN A 432 -16.94 14.04 11.64
N MET A 433 -16.69 14.79 10.56
CA MET A 433 -15.38 14.93 9.95
C MET A 433 -14.58 16.09 10.55
N ILE A 434 -15.24 17.07 11.17
CA ILE A 434 -14.61 18.30 11.67
C ILE A 434 -13.58 17.99 12.77
N TYR A 435 -13.93 17.18 13.77
CA TYR A 435 -13.01 16.85 14.86
C TYR A 435 -11.76 16.07 14.37
N PRO A 436 -11.90 14.97 13.60
CA PRO A 436 -10.75 14.31 12.99
C PRO A 436 -9.92 15.23 12.07
N ALA A 437 -10.56 16.17 11.36
CA ALA A 437 -9.85 17.14 10.53
C ALA A 437 -9.00 18.09 11.38
N ALA A 438 -9.54 18.59 12.49
CA ALA A 438 -8.78 19.41 13.43
C ALA A 438 -7.63 18.62 14.07
N GLU A 439 -7.83 17.34 14.40
CA GLU A 439 -6.73 16.50 14.90
C GLU A 439 -5.66 16.25 13.83
N LEU A 440 -6.04 16.05 12.58
CA LEU A 440 -5.10 15.97 11.48
C LEU A 440 -4.33 17.29 11.34
N ALA A 441 -5.00 18.44 11.40
CA ALA A 441 -4.34 19.75 11.39
C ALA A 441 -3.34 19.91 12.55
N LEU A 442 -3.74 19.53 13.78
CA LEU A 442 -2.86 19.53 14.95
C LEU A 442 -1.63 18.64 14.75
N SER A 443 -1.79 17.45 14.15
CA SER A 443 -0.68 16.54 13.88
C SER A 443 0.35 17.09 12.88
N VAL A 444 -0.03 18.08 12.07
CA VAL A 444 0.84 18.71 11.07
C VAL A 444 1.65 19.87 11.65
N LEU A 445 1.19 20.50 12.74
CA LEU A 445 1.85 21.64 13.39
C LEU A 445 3.30 21.41 13.87
N PRO A 446 3.75 20.20 14.28
CA PRO A 446 5.17 19.96 14.58
C PRO A 446 6.09 20.28 13.38
N HIS A 447 5.56 20.22 12.15
CA HIS A 447 6.27 20.50 10.91
C HIS A 447 6.01 21.93 10.40
N ALA A 448 5.69 22.88 11.29
CA ALA A 448 5.35 24.26 10.92
C ALA A 448 6.41 24.95 10.03
N ALA A 449 7.69 24.63 10.18
CA ALA A 449 8.76 25.17 9.34
C ALA A 449 8.64 24.80 7.85
N ALA A 450 7.88 23.75 7.51
CA ALA A 450 7.62 23.32 6.12
C ALA A 450 6.31 23.89 5.55
N LEU A 451 5.55 24.66 6.32
CA LEU A 451 4.25 25.21 5.96
C LEU A 451 4.34 26.72 5.68
N ASN A 452 3.40 27.25 4.91
CA ASN A 452 3.24 28.69 4.77
C ASN A 452 2.44 29.29 5.95
N PRO A 453 2.51 30.62 6.19
CA PRO A 453 1.81 31.26 7.31
C PRO A 453 0.30 30.99 7.33
N SER A 454 -0.33 30.98 6.15
CA SER A 454 -1.78 30.78 6.03
C SER A 454 -2.23 29.36 6.39
N GLU A 455 -1.41 28.35 6.10
CA GLU A 455 -1.64 26.95 6.47
C GLU A 455 -1.55 26.77 7.98
N ILE A 456 -0.52 27.35 8.61
CA ILE A 456 -0.34 27.28 10.07
C ILE A 456 -1.50 28.00 10.78
N GLN A 457 -1.84 29.20 10.33
CA GLN A 457 -2.96 29.98 10.90
C GLN A 457 -4.28 29.22 10.78
N ARG A 458 -4.57 28.59 9.63
CA ARG A 458 -5.77 27.76 9.44
C ARG A 458 -5.76 26.52 10.32
N ALA A 459 -4.61 25.88 10.50
CA ALA A 459 -4.50 24.70 11.36
C ALA A 459 -4.77 25.06 12.83
N ILE A 460 -4.23 26.19 13.32
CA ILE A 460 -4.51 26.69 14.68
C ILE A 460 -5.99 27.08 14.82
N LEU A 461 -6.57 27.75 13.81
CA LEU A 461 -7.98 28.12 13.84
C LEU A 461 -8.91 26.90 13.93
N GLN A 462 -8.63 25.84 13.16
CA GLN A 462 -9.38 24.59 13.26
C GLN A 462 -9.31 23.97 14.66
N CYS A 463 -8.15 24.06 15.33
CA CYS A 463 -8.00 23.61 16.72
C CYS A 463 -8.81 24.51 17.69
N LYS A 464 -8.78 25.83 17.49
CA LYS A 464 -9.57 26.82 18.27
C LYS A 464 -11.07 26.56 18.19
N GLU A 465 -11.57 26.18 17.01
CA GLU A 465 -12.99 25.91 16.80
C GLU A 465 -13.48 24.63 17.52
N GLN A 466 -12.57 23.73 17.92
CA GLN A 466 -12.94 22.51 18.66
C GLN A 466 -13.08 22.76 20.16
N CYS A 467 -11.98 23.15 20.82
CA CYS A 467 -11.97 23.44 22.26
C CYS A 467 -10.69 24.18 22.68
N ASP A 468 -10.75 24.86 23.82
CA ASP A 468 -9.62 25.63 24.38
C ASP A 468 -8.40 24.73 24.67
N GLN A 469 -8.62 23.48 25.11
CA GLN A 469 -7.53 22.51 25.32
C GLN A 469 -6.79 22.17 24.02
N MET A 470 -7.52 22.05 22.91
CA MET A 470 -6.92 21.76 21.61
C MET A 470 -6.17 22.97 21.04
N LEU A 471 -6.69 24.18 21.30
CA LEU A 471 -6.00 25.44 20.99
C LEU A 471 -4.69 25.57 21.77
N GLU A 472 -4.71 25.28 23.06
CA GLU A 472 -3.52 25.29 23.92
C GLU A 472 -2.44 24.36 23.36
N ARG A 473 -2.82 23.12 23.02
CA ARG A 473 -1.90 22.14 22.39
C ARG A 473 -1.35 22.63 21.07
N ALA A 474 -2.19 23.26 20.23
CA ALA A 474 -1.75 23.82 18.96
C ALA A 474 -0.69 24.92 19.17
N CYS A 475 -0.92 25.84 20.11
CA CYS A 475 0.01 26.92 20.45
C CYS A 475 1.35 26.37 20.95
N ILE A 476 1.33 25.46 21.93
CA ILE A 476 2.54 24.80 22.46
C ILE A 476 3.32 24.08 21.34
N THR A 477 2.61 23.39 20.44
CA THR A 477 3.25 22.64 19.35
C THR A 477 3.96 23.58 18.38
N VAL A 478 3.34 24.70 18.01
CA VAL A 478 3.95 25.69 17.11
C VAL A 478 5.13 26.38 17.76
N GLU A 479 5.06 26.71 19.05
CA GLU A 479 6.19 27.25 19.80
C GLU A 479 7.37 26.29 19.85
N ASN A 480 7.09 25.00 20.09
CA ASN A 480 8.12 23.97 20.08
C ASN A 480 8.76 23.83 18.68
N ALA A 481 7.97 23.87 17.62
CA ALA A 481 8.49 23.88 16.24
C ALA A 481 9.29 25.15 15.92
N ALA A 482 8.91 26.30 16.50
CA ALA A 482 9.61 27.56 16.30
C ALA A 482 11.00 27.60 16.95
N LYS A 483 11.26 26.78 17.99
CA LYS A 483 12.58 26.67 18.63
C LYS A 483 13.68 26.21 17.66
N SER A 484 13.33 25.40 16.65
CA SER A 484 14.25 24.98 15.59
C SER A 484 14.45 26.01 14.47
N GLY A 485 13.79 27.17 14.54
CA GLY A 485 13.77 28.17 13.48
C GLY A 485 12.84 27.78 12.31
N GLY A 486 12.68 28.69 11.34
CA GLY A 486 11.89 28.45 10.12
C GLY A 486 10.39 28.76 10.23
N VAL A 487 9.87 29.03 11.43
CA VAL A 487 8.50 29.52 11.61
C VAL A 487 8.46 31.04 11.43
N TYR A 488 7.48 31.53 10.67
CA TYR A 488 7.33 32.96 10.35
C TYR A 488 6.97 33.79 11.59
N PRO A 489 7.60 34.97 11.83
CA PRO A 489 7.32 35.81 13.01
C PRO A 489 5.85 36.21 13.17
N GLU A 490 5.15 36.47 12.06
CA GLU A 490 3.72 36.81 12.04
C GLU A 490 2.85 35.72 12.69
N VAL A 491 3.21 34.46 12.51
CA VAL A 491 2.52 33.32 13.14
C VAL A 491 2.76 33.33 14.65
N LEU A 492 3.97 33.64 15.10
CA LEU A 492 4.31 33.71 16.52
C LEU A 492 3.56 34.84 17.25
N PHE A 493 3.44 36.01 16.60
CA PHE A 493 2.60 37.09 17.13
C PHE A 493 1.13 36.65 17.27
N GLN A 494 0.62 35.88 16.32
CA GLN A 494 -0.73 35.34 16.40
C GLN A 494 -0.88 34.30 17.52
N VAL A 495 0.10 33.42 17.72
CA VAL A 495 0.13 32.46 18.83
C VAL A 495 0.12 33.19 20.18
N ALA A 496 0.91 34.26 20.32
CA ALA A 496 0.91 35.10 21.52
C ALA A 496 -0.47 35.74 21.79
N ARG A 497 -1.19 36.15 20.75
CA ARG A 497 -2.57 36.64 20.88
C ARG A 497 -3.53 35.55 21.35
N TYR A 498 -3.41 34.33 20.85
CA TYR A 498 -4.23 33.21 21.32
C TYR A 498 -3.96 32.83 22.78
N TRP A 499 -2.72 32.91 23.23
CA TRP A 499 -2.40 32.77 24.65
C TRP A 499 -3.05 33.84 25.51
N TYR A 500 -3.04 35.09 25.05
CA TYR A 500 -3.72 36.18 25.74
C TYR A 500 -5.24 35.97 25.80
N GLU A 501 -5.86 35.52 24.71
CA GLU A 501 -7.29 35.15 24.69
C GLU A 501 -7.61 34.02 25.69
N LEU A 502 -6.80 32.97 25.73
CA LEU A 502 -6.94 31.86 26.69
C LEU A 502 -6.77 32.35 28.14
N TYR A 503 -5.80 33.22 28.39
CA TYR A 503 -5.58 33.81 29.71
C TYR A 503 -6.78 34.62 30.20
N ILE A 504 -7.36 35.47 29.35
CA ILE A 504 -8.55 36.26 29.69
C ILE A 504 -9.73 35.34 30.05
N ARG A 505 -9.98 34.31 29.24
CA ARG A 505 -11.11 33.38 29.45
C ARG A 505 -10.97 32.56 30.73
N ASN A 506 -9.74 32.22 31.12
CA ASN A 506 -9.48 31.40 32.30
C ASN A 506 -9.27 32.23 33.58
N THR A 507 -9.23 33.57 33.48
CA THR A 507 -9.06 34.46 34.63
C THR A 507 -10.43 34.99 35.10
N PRO A 508 -10.83 34.77 36.37
CA PRO A 508 -12.09 35.29 36.90
C PRO A 508 -12.13 36.82 36.84
N GLY A 509 -13.02 37.38 36.01
CA GLY A 509 -13.18 38.84 35.81
C GLY A 509 -12.58 39.41 34.52
N GLY A 510 -11.90 38.60 33.69
CA GLY A 510 -11.26 39.06 32.44
C GLY A 510 -12.24 39.53 31.34
N GLU A 511 -13.49 39.06 31.36
CA GLU A 511 -14.52 39.50 30.40
C GLU A 511 -14.84 41.00 30.50
N MET A 512 -14.67 41.62 31.68
CA MET A 512 -14.93 43.05 31.90
C MET A 512 -13.85 43.98 31.31
N GLU A 513 -12.63 43.47 31.07
CA GLU A 513 -11.55 44.27 30.43
C GLU A 513 -11.64 44.25 28.89
N HIS A 514 -12.22 43.20 28.29
CA HIS A 514 -12.36 43.11 26.83
C HIS A 514 -13.44 44.06 26.27
N GLU A 515 -14.54 44.27 27.00
CA GLU A 515 -15.56 45.25 26.59
C GLU A 515 -15.05 46.71 26.70
N ALA A 516 -14.22 47.01 27.69
CA ALA A 516 -13.66 48.36 27.87
C ALA A 516 -12.66 48.80 26.78
N GLY A 517 -12.10 47.84 26.02
CA GLY A 517 -11.13 48.12 24.95
C GLY A 517 -11.72 48.44 23.58
N ASN A 518 -13.00 48.11 23.33
CA ASN A 518 -13.67 48.37 22.04
C ASN A 518 -14.31 49.76 21.94
N ASP A 519 -14.37 50.53 23.04
CA ASP A 519 -14.98 51.86 23.11
C ASP A 519 -13.97 53.02 22.96
N ILE A 520 -12.78 52.77 22.40
CA ILE A 520 -11.86 53.84 22.02
C ILE A 520 -12.09 54.18 20.54
N HIS A 521 -13.17 54.92 20.29
CA HIS A 521 -13.42 55.61 19.04
C HIS A 521 -12.26 56.60 18.80
N LEU A 522 -11.50 56.40 17.73
CA LEU A 522 -10.56 57.39 17.21
C LEU A 522 -11.37 58.55 16.62
N ASP A 523 -11.33 59.70 17.29
CA ASP A 523 -11.44 61.01 16.64
C ASP A 523 -10.05 61.48 16.17
#